data_AF-A0A959VDV7-F1
#
_entry.id   AF-A0A959VDV7-F1
#
_cell.length_a   1.000
_cell.length_b   1.000
_cell.length_c   1.000
_cell.angle_alpha   90.00
_cell.angle_beta   90.00
_cell.angle_gamma   90.00
#
_symmetry.space_group_name_H-M   'P 1'
#
loop_
_entity.id
_entity.type
_entity.pdbx_description
1 polymer ?
#
loop_
_entity_poly.entity_id
_entity_poly.type
_entity_poly.pdbx_seq_one_letter_code
_entity_poly.pdbx_strand_id
1 'polypeptide(L)'
;MELPFAESYKIKMVEPIRRSTREEREEWLKEAYYNLFNLRAEYVYIDLLTDSGTGAMSDRQWSEMMLGDESYAGASSYLKMKAVIKQIFGFNDFLPTHQGRAAENVLFSLLVKQGDFIPGNSHFDTTKGHIEFRHAHAVDCTIDTAFHPTEYHPFKGNLDLNKLEDVFKKYPIEKIPFVVVTLTCNTSGGQPVSMQNLKEVYALAKKYGTRVIFDSARFAENAYFIKTREAGYEDKT
;
A
#
# COMPACT_ATOMS: atom_id res chain seq x y z
N MET A 1 22.32 -25.41 -16.85
CA MET A 1 21.32 -24.91 -17.82
C MET A 1 20.44 -23.95 -17.04
N GLU A 2 20.50 -22.66 -17.34
CA GLU A 2 19.51 -21.71 -16.82
C GLU A 2 18.20 -21.99 -17.57
N LEU A 3 17.17 -22.37 -16.83
CA LEU A 3 15.83 -22.48 -17.38
C LEU A 3 15.25 -21.06 -17.56
N PRO A 4 14.42 -20.81 -18.58
CA PRO A 4 13.70 -19.55 -18.69
C PRO A 4 12.82 -19.34 -17.46
N PHE A 5 12.51 -18.07 -17.16
CA PHE A 5 11.54 -17.75 -16.11
C PHE A 5 10.26 -18.55 -16.36
N ALA A 6 9.82 -19.28 -15.33
CA ALA A 6 8.57 -20.01 -15.31
C ALA A 6 7.83 -19.62 -14.05
N GLU A 7 6.53 -19.42 -14.17
CA GLU A 7 5.67 -19.10 -13.04
C GLU A 7 5.79 -20.18 -11.97
N SER A 8 5.94 -19.77 -10.71
CA SER A 8 6.02 -20.68 -9.56
C SER A 8 4.65 -21.27 -9.17
N TYR A 9 3.74 -21.40 -10.13
CA TYR A 9 2.38 -21.94 -9.98
C TYR A 9 1.88 -22.56 -11.29
N LYS A 10 0.82 -23.37 -11.20
CA LYS A 10 0.08 -23.87 -12.36
C LYS A 10 -1.26 -23.16 -12.46
N ILE A 11 -1.67 -22.79 -13.67
CA ILE A 11 -3.00 -22.25 -13.92
C ILE A 11 -4.04 -23.34 -13.59
N LYS A 12 -5.01 -23.02 -12.72
CA LYS A 12 -6.09 -23.93 -12.32
C LYS A 12 -7.45 -23.55 -12.89
N MET A 13 -7.70 -22.26 -13.07
CA MET A 13 -8.95 -21.69 -13.58
C MET A 13 -8.61 -20.54 -14.54
N VAL A 14 -9.47 -20.31 -15.53
CA VAL A 14 -9.33 -19.23 -16.51
C VAL A 14 -10.60 -18.41 -16.59
N GLU A 15 -10.46 -17.11 -16.87
CA GLU A 15 -11.54 -16.22 -17.26
C GLU A 15 -11.42 -15.92 -18.77
N PRO A 16 -12.45 -16.22 -19.59
CA PRO A 16 -12.39 -15.96 -21.02
C PRO A 16 -12.31 -14.46 -21.33
N ILE A 17 -11.38 -14.08 -22.20
CA ILE A 17 -11.26 -12.72 -22.74
C ILE A 17 -11.54 -12.69 -24.24
N ARG A 18 -12.14 -11.58 -24.71
CA ARG A 18 -12.51 -11.40 -26.12
C ARG A 18 -11.47 -10.54 -26.83
N ARG A 19 -10.99 -11.01 -27.97
CA ARG A 19 -10.17 -10.21 -28.88
C ARG A 19 -11.06 -9.36 -29.80
N SER A 20 -11.01 -8.05 -29.63
CA SER A 20 -11.73 -7.07 -30.46
C SER A 20 -10.97 -6.70 -31.74
N THR A 21 -11.68 -6.18 -32.73
CA THR A 21 -11.06 -5.52 -33.89
C THR A 21 -10.67 -4.08 -33.57
N ARG A 22 -9.93 -3.44 -34.47
CA ARG A 22 -9.56 -2.03 -34.30
C ARG A 22 -10.78 -1.13 -34.41
N GLU A 23 -11.65 -1.39 -35.36
CA GLU A 23 -12.86 -0.62 -35.67
C GLU A 23 -13.80 -0.62 -34.47
N GLU A 24 -13.99 -1.77 -33.81
CA GLU A 24 -14.75 -1.88 -32.57
C GLU A 24 -14.19 -1.00 -31.46
N ARG A 25 -12.87 -1.03 -31.26
CA ARG A 25 -12.21 -0.20 -30.24
C ARG A 25 -12.33 1.30 -30.54
N GLU A 26 -12.22 1.69 -31.81
CA GLU A 26 -12.39 3.09 -32.21
C GLU A 26 -13.81 3.60 -31.92
N GLU A 27 -14.83 2.76 -32.12
CA GLU A 27 -16.21 3.11 -31.81
C GLU A 27 -16.46 3.16 -30.29
N TRP A 28 -16.06 2.13 -29.55
CA TRP A 28 -16.22 2.11 -28.09
C TRP A 28 -15.48 3.25 -27.40
N LEU A 29 -14.32 3.66 -27.92
CA LEU A 29 -13.60 4.83 -27.41
C LEU A 29 -14.38 6.13 -27.65
N LYS A 30 -15.05 6.29 -28.80
CA LYS A 30 -15.91 7.45 -29.05
C LYS A 30 -17.12 7.47 -28.12
N GLU A 31 -17.79 6.33 -27.96
CA GLU A 31 -18.93 6.16 -27.05
C GLU A 31 -18.55 6.45 -25.59
N ALA A 32 -17.34 6.06 -25.19
CA ALA A 32 -16.78 6.34 -23.87
C ALA A 32 -16.24 7.78 -23.72
N TYR A 33 -16.43 8.64 -24.73
CA TYR A 33 -15.90 10.01 -24.78
C TYR A 33 -14.39 10.07 -24.58
N TYR A 34 -13.68 9.07 -25.09
CA TYR A 34 -12.23 8.88 -24.96
C TYR A 34 -11.74 8.81 -23.50
N ASN A 35 -12.64 8.48 -22.56
CA ASN A 35 -12.29 8.23 -21.17
C ASN A 35 -12.37 6.72 -20.87
N LEU A 36 -11.21 6.10 -20.60
CA LEU A 36 -11.12 4.66 -20.33
C LEU A 36 -11.93 4.23 -19.10
N PHE A 37 -12.16 5.11 -18.12
CA PHE A 37 -13.01 4.81 -16.96
C PHE A 37 -14.49 4.58 -17.32
N ASN A 38 -14.92 5.03 -18.50
CA ASN A 38 -16.28 4.83 -19.00
C ASN A 38 -16.41 3.57 -19.87
N LEU A 39 -15.31 2.88 -20.19
CA LEU A 39 -15.37 1.67 -20.99
C LEU A 39 -15.96 0.51 -20.20
N ARG A 40 -16.77 -0.30 -20.88
CA ARG A 40 -17.26 -1.57 -20.33
C ARG A 40 -16.10 -2.56 -20.27
N ALA A 41 -15.96 -3.29 -19.16
CA ALA A 41 -14.88 -4.24 -18.96
C ALA A 41 -14.79 -5.32 -20.07
N GLU A 42 -15.92 -5.77 -20.62
CA GLU A 42 -15.97 -6.76 -21.71
C GLU A 42 -15.33 -6.29 -23.03
N TYR A 43 -15.08 -4.98 -23.17
CA TYR A 43 -14.41 -4.37 -24.33
C TYR A 43 -12.89 -4.32 -24.17
N VAL A 44 -12.39 -4.53 -22.94
CA VAL A 44 -10.99 -4.45 -22.57
C VAL A 44 -10.36 -5.83 -22.68
N TYR A 45 -9.31 -5.96 -23.49
CA TYR A 45 -8.61 -7.24 -23.68
C TYR A 45 -7.62 -7.54 -22.54
N ILE A 46 -6.85 -6.52 -22.11
CA ILE A 46 -5.94 -6.57 -20.98
C ILE A 46 -6.20 -5.32 -20.16
N ASP A 47 -6.62 -5.50 -18.91
CA ASP A 47 -6.90 -4.39 -18.00
C ASP A 47 -5.68 -4.09 -17.13
N LEU A 48 -5.14 -2.88 -17.28
CA LEU A 48 -4.01 -2.35 -16.51
C LEU A 48 -4.43 -1.12 -15.69
N LEU A 49 -5.73 -0.91 -15.48
CA LEU A 49 -6.25 0.26 -14.78
C LEU A 49 -5.82 0.27 -13.31
N THR A 50 -5.76 -0.90 -12.67
CA THR A 50 -5.35 -1.05 -11.27
C THR A 50 -4.96 -2.48 -10.92
N ASP A 51 -4.11 -2.62 -9.89
CA ASP A 51 -3.78 -3.86 -9.19
C ASP A 51 -4.70 -4.13 -7.98
N SER A 52 -5.60 -3.20 -7.65
CA SER A 52 -6.47 -3.30 -6.47
C SER A 52 -7.65 -4.24 -6.70
N GLY A 53 -7.56 -5.46 -6.14
CA GLY A 53 -8.66 -6.44 -6.13
C GLY A 53 -8.84 -7.22 -7.44
N THR A 54 -7.93 -7.06 -8.39
CA THR A 54 -7.92 -7.71 -9.71
C THR A 54 -6.99 -8.92 -9.77
N GLY A 55 -6.43 -9.34 -8.63
CA GLY A 55 -5.51 -10.48 -8.54
C GLY A 55 -6.22 -11.84 -8.64
N ALA A 56 -5.51 -12.84 -9.18
CA ALA A 56 -5.97 -14.23 -9.19
C ALA A 56 -5.71 -14.90 -7.83
N MET A 57 -6.75 -15.44 -7.21
CA MET A 57 -6.63 -16.22 -5.97
C MET A 57 -6.21 -17.66 -6.23
N SER A 58 -5.43 -18.22 -5.31
CA SER A 58 -5.11 -19.65 -5.26
C SER A 58 -6.35 -20.50 -4.93
N ASP A 59 -6.26 -21.79 -5.22
CA ASP A 59 -7.30 -22.74 -4.86
C ASP A 59 -7.53 -22.87 -3.35
N ARG A 60 -6.48 -22.68 -2.54
CA ARG A 60 -6.58 -22.64 -1.08
C ARG A 60 -7.37 -21.43 -0.58
N GLN A 61 -7.21 -20.26 -1.21
CA GLN A 61 -8.03 -19.09 -0.89
C GLN A 61 -9.50 -19.33 -1.27
N TRP A 62 -9.76 -19.92 -2.44
CA TRP A 62 -11.12 -20.34 -2.81
C TRP A 62 -11.71 -21.36 -1.84
N SER A 63 -10.93 -22.32 -1.33
CA SER A 63 -11.43 -23.28 -0.33
C SER A 63 -11.78 -22.61 1.00
N GLU A 64 -11.00 -21.62 1.47
CA GLU A 64 -11.33 -20.91 2.71
C GLU A 64 -12.61 -20.08 2.57
N MET A 65 -12.93 -19.54 1.39
CA MET A 65 -14.24 -18.91 1.17
C MET A 65 -15.40 -19.88 1.36
N MET A 66 -15.24 -21.15 0.97
CA MET A 66 -16.27 -22.18 1.17
C MET A 66 -16.36 -22.66 2.63
N LEU A 67 -15.36 -22.36 3.44
CA LEU A 67 -15.31 -22.64 4.88
C LEU A 67 -15.64 -21.40 5.74
N GLY A 68 -16.20 -20.36 5.12
CA GLY A 68 -16.54 -19.10 5.78
C GLY A 68 -17.50 -19.29 6.94
N ASP A 69 -17.12 -18.79 8.11
CA ASP A 69 -17.99 -18.69 9.28
C ASP A 69 -18.64 -17.31 9.33
N GLU A 70 -19.94 -17.27 8.98
CA GLU A 70 -20.75 -16.05 8.88
C GLU A 70 -21.39 -15.64 10.22
N SER A 71 -20.90 -16.17 11.34
CA SER A 71 -21.38 -15.80 12.67
C SER A 71 -21.10 -14.33 12.97
N TYR A 72 -22.12 -13.61 13.45
CA TYR A 72 -22.02 -12.17 13.72
C TYR A 72 -20.96 -11.81 14.77
N ALA A 73 -20.73 -12.68 15.76
CA ALA A 73 -19.71 -12.49 16.79
C ALA A 73 -18.99 -13.82 17.05
N GLY A 74 -17.67 -13.75 17.24
CA GLY A 74 -16.86 -14.93 17.55
C GLY A 74 -16.58 -15.87 16.37
N ALA A 75 -16.77 -15.40 15.13
CA ALA A 75 -16.48 -16.18 13.93
C ALA A 75 -15.05 -16.75 13.93
N SER A 76 -14.94 -18.04 13.63
CA SER A 76 -13.66 -18.73 13.49
C SER A 76 -12.77 -18.13 12.41
N SER A 77 -13.35 -17.58 11.33
CA SER A 77 -12.64 -16.81 10.29
C SER A 77 -11.89 -15.61 10.87
N TYR A 78 -12.50 -14.85 11.80
CA TYR A 78 -11.84 -13.73 12.47
C TYR A 78 -10.66 -14.20 13.33
N LEU A 79 -10.84 -15.28 14.09
CA LEU A 79 -9.78 -15.82 14.96
C LEU A 79 -8.59 -16.33 14.14
N LYS A 80 -8.83 -17.00 13.02
CA LYS A 80 -7.79 -17.40 12.05
C LYS A 80 -7.02 -16.18 11.54
N MET A 81 -7.73 -15.14 11.08
CA MET A 81 -7.11 -13.92 10.56
C MET A 81 -6.29 -13.20 11.64
N LYS A 82 -6.82 -13.06 12.85
CA LYS A 82 -6.12 -12.47 14.00
C LYS A 82 -4.83 -13.22 14.33
N ALA A 83 -4.86 -14.55 14.31
CA ALA A 83 -3.68 -15.38 14.56
C ALA A 83 -2.58 -15.13 13.50
N VAL A 84 -2.95 -15.05 12.22
CA VAL A 84 -2.01 -14.78 11.11
C VAL A 84 -1.46 -13.35 11.20
N ILE A 85 -2.28 -12.35 11.50
CA ILE A 85 -1.82 -10.96 11.71
C ILE A 85 -0.80 -10.88 12.85
N LYS A 86 -1.05 -11.59 13.96
CA LYS A 86 -0.09 -11.67 15.07
C LYS A 86 1.20 -12.38 14.65
N GLN A 87 1.11 -13.46 13.86
CA GLN A 87 2.27 -14.20 13.38
C GLN A 87 3.16 -13.36 12.45
N ILE A 88 2.56 -12.62 11.51
CA ILE A 88 3.29 -11.85 10.50
C ILE A 88 3.80 -10.53 11.07
N PHE A 89 2.94 -9.79 11.77
CA PHE A 89 3.24 -8.41 12.18
C PHE A 89 3.50 -8.25 13.68
N GLY A 90 3.25 -9.27 14.49
CA GLY A 90 3.40 -9.20 15.95
C GLY A 90 2.30 -8.42 16.68
N PHE A 91 1.27 -7.92 15.98
CA PHE A 91 0.19 -7.17 16.60
C PHE A 91 -0.80 -8.07 17.34
N ASN A 92 -1.09 -7.75 18.60
CA ASN A 92 -2.05 -8.49 19.42
C ASN A 92 -3.51 -8.12 19.10
N ASP A 93 -3.73 -6.87 18.68
CA ASP A 93 -5.04 -6.32 18.38
C ASP A 93 -5.21 -6.18 16.87
N PHE A 94 -6.40 -6.53 16.40
CA PHE A 94 -6.74 -6.52 15.00
C PHE A 94 -8.22 -6.19 14.83
N LEU A 95 -8.50 -5.19 13.98
CA LEU A 95 -9.84 -4.78 13.58
C LEU A 95 -9.94 -4.96 12.05
N PRO A 96 -10.72 -5.92 11.55
CA PRO A 96 -10.93 -6.07 10.12
C PRO A 96 -11.74 -4.90 9.57
N THR A 97 -11.40 -4.48 8.36
CA THR A 97 -12.18 -3.52 7.56
C THR A 97 -12.44 -4.10 6.19
N HIS A 98 -13.44 -3.58 5.47
CA HIS A 98 -13.76 -4.10 4.13
C HIS A 98 -12.66 -3.80 3.10
N GLN A 99 -11.90 -2.72 3.28
CA GLN A 99 -10.69 -2.41 2.49
C GLN A 99 -9.82 -1.34 3.18
N GLY A 100 -8.70 -0.96 2.54
CA GLY A 100 -7.71 -0.02 3.07
C GLY A 100 -8.28 1.33 3.53
N ARG A 101 -9.00 2.06 2.65
CA ARG A 101 -9.56 3.38 2.99
C ARG A 101 -10.51 3.39 4.21
N ALA A 102 -11.15 2.25 4.48
CA ALA A 102 -11.99 2.12 5.66
C ALA A 102 -11.17 1.99 6.95
N ALA A 103 -10.02 1.33 6.91
CA ALA A 103 -9.07 1.31 8.02
C ALA A 103 -8.52 2.71 8.29
N GLU A 104 -8.17 3.44 7.23
CA GLU A 104 -7.75 4.85 7.34
C GLU A 104 -8.84 5.70 7.99
N ASN A 105 -10.09 5.59 7.55
CA ASN A 105 -11.19 6.37 8.10
C ASN A 105 -11.40 6.10 9.59
N VAL A 106 -11.43 4.82 10.01
CA VAL A 106 -11.59 4.44 11.41
C VAL A 106 -10.43 4.99 12.24
N LEU A 107 -9.20 4.76 11.83
CA LEU A 107 -8.01 5.17 12.58
C LEU A 107 -7.86 6.69 12.64
N PHE A 108 -8.06 7.39 11.51
CA PHE A 108 -7.88 8.85 11.43
C PHE A 108 -9.04 9.59 12.09
N SER A 109 -10.24 9.01 12.20
CA SER A 109 -11.32 9.61 13.00
C SER A 109 -10.93 9.78 14.47
N LEU A 110 -10.13 8.84 14.99
CA LEU A 110 -9.65 8.87 16.36
C LEU A 110 -8.43 9.79 16.50
N LEU A 111 -7.43 9.62 15.62
CA LEU A 111 -6.10 10.21 15.80
C LEU A 111 -5.89 11.60 15.18
N VAL A 112 -6.59 11.91 14.07
CA VAL A 112 -6.36 13.15 13.33
C VAL A 112 -7.41 14.19 13.73
N LYS A 113 -6.95 15.38 14.09
CA LYS A 113 -7.75 16.55 14.43
C LYS A 113 -7.45 17.71 13.49
N GLN A 114 -8.35 18.69 13.47
CA GLN A 114 -8.19 19.89 12.67
C GLN A 114 -6.88 20.63 13.01
N GLY A 115 -6.15 21.01 11.97
CA GLY A 115 -4.86 21.69 12.04
C GLY A 115 -3.68 20.79 12.42
N ASP A 116 -3.84 19.47 12.47
CA ASP A 116 -2.72 18.55 12.63
C ASP A 116 -1.88 18.48 11.34
N PHE A 117 -0.61 18.09 11.49
CA PHE A 117 0.37 17.87 10.43
C PHE A 117 0.80 16.41 10.45
N ILE A 118 0.55 15.71 9.34
CA ILE A 118 0.84 14.28 9.19
C ILE A 118 2.02 14.15 8.22
N PRO A 119 3.27 14.06 8.71
CA PRO A 119 4.41 13.80 7.87
C PRO A 119 4.46 12.34 7.41
N GLY A 120 5.05 12.11 6.25
CA GLY A 120 5.28 10.77 5.72
C GLY A 120 6.06 10.79 4.42
N ASN A 121 6.39 9.62 3.87
CA ASN A 121 6.69 9.56 2.43
C ASN A 121 5.39 9.81 1.64
N SER A 122 5.47 9.97 0.31
CA SER A 122 4.36 10.47 -0.51
C SER A 122 3.06 9.71 -0.23
N HIS A 123 2.09 10.43 0.33
CA HIS A 123 0.83 9.86 0.81
C HIS A 123 0.02 9.33 -0.38
N PHE A 124 -0.67 8.21 -0.19
CA PHE A 124 -1.63 7.72 -1.17
C PHE A 124 -2.87 8.62 -1.22
N ASP A 125 -3.56 8.65 -2.36
CA ASP A 125 -4.64 9.60 -2.65
C ASP A 125 -5.75 9.55 -1.60
N THR A 126 -6.18 8.35 -1.17
CA THR A 126 -7.23 8.22 -0.15
C THR A 126 -6.72 8.57 1.25
N THR A 127 -5.47 8.26 1.57
CA THR A 127 -4.83 8.65 2.83
C THR A 127 -4.81 10.16 2.96
N LYS A 128 -4.31 10.84 1.93
CA LYS A 128 -4.30 12.31 1.84
C LYS A 128 -5.72 12.86 1.91
N GLY A 129 -6.65 12.28 1.16
CA GLY A 129 -8.07 12.66 1.19
C GLY A 129 -8.67 12.59 2.60
N HIS A 130 -8.40 11.53 3.37
CA HIS A 130 -8.90 11.39 4.74
C HIS A 130 -8.25 12.37 5.73
N ILE A 131 -6.99 12.76 5.51
CA ILE A 131 -6.29 13.78 6.30
C ILE A 131 -6.89 15.17 6.00
N GLU A 132 -6.96 15.54 4.73
CA GLU A 132 -7.40 16.89 4.30
C GLU A 132 -8.90 17.11 4.52
N PHE A 133 -9.73 16.06 4.38
CA PHE A 133 -11.15 16.09 4.73
C PHE A 133 -11.38 16.48 6.20
N ARG A 134 -10.41 16.24 7.09
CA ARG A 134 -10.44 16.62 8.50
C ARG A 134 -9.81 17.98 8.78
N HIS A 135 -9.52 18.76 7.74
CA HIS A 135 -8.80 20.03 7.83
C HIS A 135 -7.43 19.90 8.51
N ALA A 136 -6.77 18.77 8.30
CA ALA A 136 -5.37 18.53 8.66
C ALA A 136 -4.49 18.58 7.40
N HIS A 137 -3.17 18.56 7.59
CA HIS A 137 -2.19 18.76 6.52
C HIS A 137 -1.34 17.50 6.34
N ALA A 138 -1.38 16.91 5.15
CA ALA A 138 -0.39 15.90 4.75
C ALA A 138 0.92 16.61 4.37
N VAL A 139 2.04 16.18 4.94
CA VAL A 139 3.36 16.78 4.69
C VAL A 139 4.27 15.72 4.05
N ASP A 140 4.71 15.99 2.82
CA ASP A 140 5.58 15.07 2.08
C ASP A 140 7.04 15.24 2.52
N CYS A 141 7.60 14.18 3.08
CA CYS A 141 8.99 14.05 3.52
C CYS A 141 9.77 13.03 2.68
N THR A 142 9.34 12.72 1.45
CA THR A 142 10.07 11.80 0.55
C THR A 142 11.43 12.38 0.14
N ILE A 143 12.43 11.52 -0.03
CA ILE A 143 13.74 11.93 -0.56
C ILE A 143 13.63 12.55 -1.95
N ASP A 144 14.47 13.53 -2.26
CA ASP A 144 14.39 14.28 -3.53
C ASP A 144 14.64 13.41 -4.77
N THR A 145 15.48 12.37 -4.64
CA THR A 145 15.79 11.44 -5.75
C THR A 145 14.57 10.64 -6.22
N ALA A 146 13.51 10.57 -5.41
CA ALA A 146 12.23 9.98 -5.81
C ALA A 146 11.58 10.72 -6.99
N PHE A 147 11.81 12.04 -7.09
CA PHE A 147 11.26 12.90 -8.13
C PHE A 147 12.14 12.99 -9.40
N HIS A 148 13.23 12.21 -9.45
CA HIS A 148 14.14 12.12 -10.59
C HIS A 148 14.02 10.75 -11.26
N PRO A 149 13.13 10.53 -12.25
CA PRO A 149 12.77 9.19 -12.73
C PRO A 149 13.94 8.40 -13.33
N THR A 150 14.89 9.09 -13.95
CA THR A 150 16.04 8.49 -14.64
C THR A 150 17.23 8.20 -13.74
N GLU A 151 17.26 8.76 -12.52
CA GLU A 151 18.33 8.51 -11.56
C GLU A 151 18.12 7.15 -10.88
N TYR A 152 19.17 6.33 -10.76
CA TYR A 152 19.06 5.09 -10.00
C TYR A 152 19.23 5.34 -8.51
N HIS A 153 18.30 4.84 -7.70
CA HIS A 153 18.44 4.76 -6.26
C HIS A 153 17.70 3.50 -5.76
N PRO A 154 18.31 2.65 -4.90
CA PRO A 154 17.74 1.33 -4.56
C PRO A 154 16.44 1.41 -3.75
N PHE A 155 16.22 2.53 -3.05
CA PHE A 155 15.09 2.75 -2.14
C PHE A 155 14.48 4.16 -2.28
N LYS A 156 13.89 4.47 -3.44
CA LYS A 156 13.27 5.78 -3.70
C LYS A 156 12.01 6.07 -2.87
N GLY A 157 11.48 5.09 -2.13
CA GLY A 157 10.38 5.30 -1.20
C GLY A 157 10.81 5.85 0.16
N ASN A 158 12.12 5.98 0.42
CA ASN A 158 12.63 6.44 1.71
C ASN A 158 12.12 7.83 2.08
N LEU A 159 11.98 8.05 3.39
CA LEU A 159 11.79 9.36 3.97
C LEU A 159 13.15 10.07 4.13
N ASP A 160 13.16 11.35 3.83
CA ASP A 160 14.25 12.26 4.18
C ASP A 160 14.12 12.64 5.66
N LEU A 161 15.10 12.20 6.45
CA LEU A 161 15.13 12.43 7.89
C LEU A 161 15.29 13.91 8.26
N ASN A 162 15.94 14.71 7.41
CA ASN A 162 16.06 16.16 7.66
C ASN A 162 14.72 16.83 7.46
N LYS A 163 14.01 16.52 6.36
CA LYS A 163 12.64 17.02 6.13
C LYS A 163 11.71 16.61 7.26
N LEU A 164 11.80 15.36 7.72
CA LEU A 164 10.99 14.87 8.83
C LEU A 164 11.32 15.59 10.14
N GLU A 165 12.60 15.77 10.50
CA GLU A 165 12.99 16.49 11.71
C GLU A 165 12.63 17.98 11.64
N ASP A 166 12.67 18.59 10.46
CA ASP A 166 12.24 19.98 10.25
C ASP A 166 10.74 20.15 10.52
N VAL A 167 9.90 19.18 10.15
CA VAL A 167 8.47 19.18 10.52
C VAL A 167 8.31 19.13 12.03
N PHE A 168 9.06 18.25 12.72
CA PHE A 168 9.03 18.15 14.19
C PHE A 168 9.54 19.41 14.90
N LYS A 169 10.48 20.15 14.31
CA LYS A 169 10.98 21.42 14.86
C LYS A 169 10.05 22.60 14.58
N LYS A 170 9.37 22.58 13.43
CA LYS A 170 8.54 23.69 12.94
C LYS A 170 7.17 23.76 13.61
N TYR A 171 6.56 22.62 13.92
CA TYR A 171 5.21 22.54 14.48
C TYR A 171 5.22 21.95 15.89
N PRO A 172 4.27 22.33 16.76
CA PRO A 172 4.10 21.69 18.07
C PRO A 172 3.89 20.19 17.92
N ILE A 173 4.56 19.38 18.74
CA ILE A 173 4.50 17.92 18.63
C ILE A 173 3.09 17.37 18.85
N GLU A 174 2.27 18.07 19.64
CA GLU A 174 0.86 17.76 19.89
C GLU A 174 0.00 17.87 18.64
N LYS A 175 0.48 18.61 17.62
CA LYS A 175 -0.12 18.71 16.28
C LYS A 175 0.41 17.67 15.31
N ILE A 176 1.26 16.74 15.74
CA ILE A 176 1.86 15.69 14.90
C ILE A 176 1.56 14.32 15.53
N PRO A 177 0.33 13.82 15.37
CA PRO A 177 -0.12 12.61 16.09
C PRO A 177 0.63 11.35 15.68
N PHE A 178 1.14 11.30 14.44
CA PHE A 178 1.94 10.20 13.91
C PHE A 178 2.66 10.60 12.61
N VAL A 179 3.68 9.81 12.25
CA VAL A 179 4.29 9.73 10.92
C VAL A 179 3.65 8.57 10.16
N VAL A 180 3.31 8.74 8.88
CA VAL A 180 2.89 7.64 7.99
C VAL A 180 4.07 7.21 7.13
N VAL A 181 4.32 5.90 7.05
CA VAL A 181 5.29 5.35 6.10
C VAL A 181 4.59 4.32 5.21
N THR A 182 4.53 4.62 3.92
CA THR A 182 3.86 3.81 2.90
C THR A 182 4.82 2.80 2.30
N LEU A 183 4.44 1.52 2.31
CA LEU A 183 5.26 0.38 1.90
C LEU A 183 4.57 -0.46 0.81
N THR A 184 5.12 -0.56 -0.40
CA THR A 184 6.05 0.36 -1.06
C THR A 184 5.41 1.75 -1.26
N CYS A 185 6.20 2.80 -1.45
CA CYS A 185 5.69 4.14 -1.70
C CYS A 185 4.94 4.22 -3.05
N ASN A 186 3.60 4.20 -2.99
CA ASN A 186 2.73 4.13 -4.16
C ASN A 186 2.95 5.30 -5.12
N THR A 187 2.84 6.52 -4.60
CA THR A 187 2.85 7.77 -5.38
C THR A 187 4.20 8.03 -6.06
N SER A 188 5.29 7.44 -5.55
CA SER A 188 6.61 7.46 -6.19
C SER A 188 6.80 6.37 -7.25
N GLY A 189 5.75 5.66 -7.66
CA GLY A 189 5.80 4.58 -8.64
C GLY A 189 6.16 3.22 -8.04
N GLY A 190 5.67 2.91 -6.84
CA GLY A 190 5.89 1.61 -6.18
C GLY A 190 7.31 1.40 -5.66
N GLN A 191 7.97 2.48 -5.23
CA GLN A 191 9.38 2.42 -4.82
C GLN A 191 9.55 1.94 -3.38
N PRO A 192 10.54 1.07 -3.09
CA PRO A 192 10.70 0.51 -1.76
C PRO A 192 11.32 1.48 -0.76
N VAL A 193 11.06 1.21 0.51
CA VAL A 193 11.69 1.83 1.69
C VAL A 193 12.65 0.83 2.31
N SER A 194 13.89 1.24 2.59
CA SER A 194 14.88 0.37 3.22
C SER A 194 14.58 0.14 4.70
N MET A 195 14.99 -1.01 5.22
CA MET A 195 14.89 -1.32 6.64
C MET A 195 15.74 -0.39 7.50
N GLN A 196 16.91 0.05 7.00
CA GLN A 196 17.67 1.13 7.64
C GLN A 196 16.81 2.39 7.81
N ASN A 197 16.15 2.86 6.75
CA ASN A 197 15.33 4.08 6.82
C ASN A 197 14.14 3.90 7.77
N LEU A 198 13.50 2.72 7.78
CA LEU A 198 12.42 2.40 8.73
C LEU A 198 12.89 2.50 10.19
N LYS A 199 14.09 1.99 10.50
CA LYS A 199 14.68 2.08 11.84
C LYS A 199 15.00 3.52 12.23
N GLU A 200 15.53 4.30 11.30
CA GLU A 200 15.90 5.70 11.53
C GLU A 200 14.66 6.59 11.73
N VAL A 201 13.63 6.43 10.89
CA VAL A 201 12.33 7.12 11.05
C VAL A 201 11.71 6.78 12.40
N TYR A 202 11.70 5.50 12.79
CA TYR A 202 11.18 5.07 14.08
C TYR A 202 11.98 5.65 15.26
N ALA A 203 13.31 5.64 15.18
CA ALA A 203 14.18 6.23 16.21
C ALA A 203 13.95 7.74 16.35
N LEU A 204 13.81 8.46 15.23
CA LEU A 204 13.54 9.89 15.22
C LEU A 204 12.14 10.20 15.77
N ALA A 205 11.10 9.50 15.32
CA ALA A 205 9.75 9.64 15.85
C ALA A 205 9.70 9.39 17.36
N LYS A 206 10.41 8.36 17.85
CA LYS A 206 10.52 8.03 19.27
C LYS A 206 11.23 9.14 20.06
N LYS A 207 12.30 9.75 19.54
CA LYS A 207 13.00 10.88 20.17
C LYS A 207 12.05 12.07 20.43
N TYR A 208 11.12 12.31 19.52
CA TYR A 208 10.13 13.39 19.63
C TYR A 208 8.82 12.94 20.32
N GLY A 209 8.63 11.65 20.61
CA GLY A 209 7.43 11.16 21.29
C GLY A 209 6.20 11.02 20.40
N THR A 210 6.38 10.87 19.07
CA THR A 210 5.29 10.60 18.13
C THR A 210 5.28 9.14 17.66
N ARG A 211 4.15 8.71 17.09
CA ARG A 211 3.93 7.35 16.59
C ARG A 211 4.40 7.21 15.14
N VAL A 212 4.67 5.98 14.72
CA VAL A 212 4.84 5.64 13.31
C VAL A 212 3.74 4.65 12.94
N ILE A 213 3.05 4.91 11.83
CA ILE A 213 1.99 4.07 11.27
C ILE A 213 2.43 3.66 9.87
N PHE A 214 2.30 2.37 9.56
CA PHE A 214 2.59 1.87 8.22
C PHE A 214 1.32 1.79 7.38
N ASP A 215 1.29 2.47 6.23
CA ASP A 215 0.41 2.06 5.14
C ASP A 215 1.07 0.85 4.47
N SER A 216 0.41 -0.30 4.62
CA SER A 216 1.00 -1.62 4.38
C SER A 216 0.37 -2.33 3.18
N ALA A 217 -0.27 -1.59 2.25
CA ALA A 217 -0.95 -2.21 1.10
C ALA A 217 -0.04 -3.16 0.29
N ARG A 218 1.25 -2.81 0.14
CA ARG A 218 2.25 -3.59 -0.62
C ARG A 218 3.47 -3.98 0.22
N PHE A 219 3.25 -4.29 1.51
CA PHE A 219 4.35 -4.59 2.44
C PHE A 219 5.23 -5.77 1.99
N ALA A 220 4.64 -6.79 1.35
CA ALA A 220 5.35 -7.98 0.89
C ALA A 220 6.33 -7.67 -0.27
N GLU A 221 5.93 -6.80 -1.21
CA GLU A 221 6.83 -6.31 -2.27
C GLU A 221 7.98 -5.50 -1.69
N ASN A 222 7.69 -4.64 -0.70
CA ASN A 222 8.74 -3.90 0.00
C ASN A 222 9.74 -4.84 0.69
N ALA A 223 9.25 -5.89 1.36
CA ALA A 223 10.10 -6.91 1.97
C ALA A 223 10.96 -7.66 0.94
N TYR A 224 10.41 -7.98 -0.24
CA TYR A 224 11.18 -8.57 -1.33
C TYR A 224 12.31 -7.65 -1.80
N PHE A 225 12.06 -6.34 -1.93
CA PHE A 225 13.10 -5.38 -2.29
C PHE A 225 14.16 -5.22 -1.21
N ILE A 226 13.80 -5.21 0.08
CA ILE A 226 14.77 -5.24 1.18
C ILE A 226 15.66 -6.48 1.07
N LYS A 227 15.06 -7.66 0.90
CA LYS A 227 15.80 -8.93 0.78
C LYS A 227 16.77 -8.95 -0.40
N THR A 228 16.40 -8.34 -1.53
CA THR A 228 17.18 -8.39 -2.78
C THR A 228 18.16 -7.23 -2.95
N ARG A 229 17.98 -6.13 -2.23
CA ARG A 229 18.76 -4.89 -2.43
C ARG A 229 19.49 -4.40 -1.18
N GLU A 230 19.08 -4.81 0.02
CA GLU A 230 19.67 -4.34 1.28
C GLU A 230 20.61 -5.39 1.87
N ALA A 231 21.89 -5.02 1.98
CA ALA A 231 22.91 -5.91 2.55
C ALA A 231 22.56 -6.33 3.99
N GLY A 232 22.66 -7.62 4.28
CA GLY A 232 22.36 -8.22 5.58
C GLY A 232 20.91 -8.72 5.76
N TYR A 233 20.06 -8.58 4.73
CA TYR A 233 18.67 -9.08 4.72
C TYR A 233 18.43 -10.23 3.74
N GLU A 234 19.45 -10.68 3.01
CA GLU A 234 19.36 -11.67 1.94
C GLU A 234 18.78 -13.01 2.44
N ASP A 235 19.12 -13.40 3.67
CA ASP A 235 18.69 -14.66 4.30
C ASP A 235 17.58 -14.47 5.35
N LYS A 236 17.00 -13.28 5.46
CA LYS A 236 15.90 -13.01 6.40
C LYS A 236 14.56 -13.53 5.87
N THR A 237 13.73 -13.99 6.80
CA THR A 237 12.37 -14.51 6.59
C THR A 237 11.39 -13.85 7.55
#